data_AF-A0A534VCR3-F1
#
_entry.id   AF-A0A534VCR3-F1
#
_cell.length_a   1.000
_cell.length_b   1.000
_cell.length_c   1.000
_cell.angle_alpha   90.00
_cell.angle_beta   90.00
_cell.angle_gamma   90.00
#
_symmetry.space_group_name_H-M   'P 1'
#
loop_
_entity.id
_entity.type
_entity.pdbx_description
1 polymer ?
#
loop_
_entity_poly.entity_id
_entity_poly.type
_entity_poly.pdbx_seq_one_letter_code
_entity_poly.pdbx_strand_id
1 'polypeptide(L)'
;MAQLIVRNLEEGVKARLQRRASRHGHSMEEEVRDILRNAVRAEEGSTARLGSRLRDRFAGIGLDEHIRELRGEEVRPSIFKKRWSSSTRTCSRLS
;
A
#
# COMPACT_ATOMS: atom_id res chain seq x y z
N MET A 1 -7.38 19.28 -11.61
CA MET A 1 -6.30 19.87 -10.79
C MET A 1 -6.95 20.54 -9.59
N ALA A 2 -6.44 20.28 -8.40
CA ALA A 2 -6.91 20.91 -7.18
C ALA A 2 -5.70 21.56 -6.49
N GLN A 3 -5.87 22.79 -6.02
CA GLN A 3 -4.82 23.56 -5.35
C GLN A 3 -5.25 23.82 -3.91
N LEU A 4 -4.34 23.57 -2.96
CA LEU A 4 -4.52 23.86 -1.55
C LEU A 4 -3.42 24.82 -1.11
N ILE A 5 -3.79 25.94 -0.48
CA ILE A 5 -2.84 26.92 0.06
C ILE A 5 -2.97 26.88 1.58
N VAL A 6 -1.89 26.50 2.25
CA VAL A 6 -1.79 26.54 3.71
C VAL A 6 -1.09 27.83 4.11
N ARG A 7 -1.79 28.73 4.81
CA ARG A 7 -1.26 30.00 5.32
C ARG A 7 -0.89 29.86 6.79
N ASN A 8 0.03 30.71 7.26
CA ASN A 8 0.46 30.78 8.67
C ASN A 8 0.96 29.43 9.22
N LEU A 9 1.75 28.69 8.43
CA LEU A 9 2.37 27.46 8.89
C LEU A 9 3.51 27.78 9.87
N GLU A 10 3.52 27.11 11.02
CA GLU A 10 4.59 27.23 12.00
C GLU A 10 5.95 26.83 11.38
N GLU A 11 6.99 27.64 11.62
CA GLU A 11 8.31 27.42 11.01
C GLU A 11 8.92 26.07 11.45
N GLY A 12 8.63 25.62 12.68
CA GLY A 12 9.05 24.30 13.16
C GLY A 12 8.44 23.15 12.35
N VAL A 13 7.18 23.28 11.92
CA VAL A 13 6.49 22.29 11.10
C VAL A 13 7.10 22.26 9.69
N LYS A 14 7.33 23.43 9.10
CA LYS A 14 7.98 23.57 7.80
C LYS A 14 9.37 22.92 7.77
N ALA A 15 10.20 23.17 8.80
CA ALA A 15 11.53 22.57 8.91
C ALA A 15 11.48 21.04 9.06
N ARG A 16 10.49 20.51 9.79
CA ARG A 16 10.29 19.05 9.90
C ARG A 16 9.85 18.43 8.57
N LEU A 17 8.94 19.09 7.84
CA LEU A 17 8.50 18.63 6.52
C LEU A 17 9.65 18.61 5.53
N GLN A 18 10.49 19.65 5.50
CA GLN A 18 11.63 19.72 4.60
C GLN A 18 12.63 18.58 4.87
N ARG A 19 12.97 18.33 6.14
CA ARG A 19 13.83 17.19 6.52
C ARG A 19 13.23 15.85 6.10
N ARG A 20 11.91 15.69 6.22
CA ARG A 20 11.22 14.46 5.84
C ARG A 20 11.24 14.24 4.33
N ALA A 21 10.99 15.30 3.55
CA ALA A 21 11.07 15.28 2.09
C ALA A 21 12.49 14.90 1.62
N SER A 22 13.54 15.49 2.21
CA SER A 22 14.93 15.13 1.90
C SER A 22 15.25 13.67 2.21
N ARG A 23 14.70 13.12 3.31
CA ARG A 23 14.90 11.70 3.66
C ARG A 23 14.24 10.75 2.66
N HIS A 24 13.11 11.14 2.06
CA HIS A 24 12.40 10.32 1.09
C HIS A 24 12.85 10.59 -0.35
N GLY A 25 13.70 11.59 -0.58
CA GLY A 25 14.13 12.01 -1.92
C GLY A 25 13.03 12.72 -2.70
N HIS A 26 12.02 13.25 -2.02
CA HIS A 26 10.86 13.90 -2.61
C HIS A 26 11.00 15.43 -2.57
N SER A 27 10.27 16.12 -3.46
CA SER A 27 10.06 17.55 -3.28
C SER A 27 9.18 17.82 -2.05
N MET A 28 9.23 19.04 -1.51
CA MET A 28 8.40 19.41 -0.37
C MET A 28 6.90 19.29 -0.68
N GLU A 29 6.49 19.67 -1.88
CA GLU A 29 5.11 19.54 -2.35
C GLU A 29 4.67 18.08 -2.42
N GLU A 30 5.53 17.21 -2.95
CA GLU A 30 5.24 15.80 -3.10
C GLU A 30 5.12 15.08 -1.75
N GLU A 31 6.01 15.39 -0.80
CA GLU A 31 5.90 14.87 0.58
C GLU A 31 4.59 15.33 1.24
N VAL A 32 4.19 16.59 1.07
CA VAL A 32 2.92 17.10 1.60
C VAL A 32 1.74 16.37 0.95
N ARG A 33 1.77 16.16 -0.36
CA ARG A 33 0.73 15.43 -1.10
C ARG A 33 0.61 14.00 -0.59
N ASP A 34 1.72 13.31 -0.36
CA ASP A 34 1.72 11.93 0.13
C ASP A 34 1.24 11.83 1.58
N ILE A 35 1.61 12.78 2.44
CA ILE A 35 1.09 12.86 3.81
C ILE A 35 -0.43 13.03 3.78
N LEU A 36 -0.96 13.98 3.01
CA LEU A 36 -2.40 14.21 2.91
C LEU A 36 -3.13 12.99 2.33
N ARG A 37 -2.56 12.36 1.29
CA ARG A 37 -3.11 11.13 0.71
C ARG A 37 -3.21 10.01 1.74
N ASN A 38 -2.16 9.83 2.55
CA ASN A 38 -2.12 8.79 3.57
C ASN A 38 -3.04 9.09 4.74
N ALA A 39 -3.17 10.37 5.13
CA ALA A 39 -4.09 10.80 6.18
C ALA A 39 -5.55 10.50 5.80
N VAL A 40 -5.97 10.91 4.60
CA VAL A 40 -7.34 10.66 4.11
C VAL A 40 -7.61 9.15 3.96
N ARG A 41 -6.66 8.39 3.42
CA ARG A 41 -6.78 6.91 3.31
C ARG A 41 -6.93 6.21 4.67
N ALA A 42 -6.33 6.75 5.73
CA ALA A 42 -6.45 6.18 7.06
C ALA A 42 -7.85 6.42 7.65
N GLU A 43 -8.48 7.55 7.33
CA GLU A 43 -9.83 7.92 7.79
C GLU A 43 -10.94 7.16 7.06
N GLU A 44 -10.77 6.82 5.79
CA GLU A 44 -11.75 6.06 4.97
C GLU A 44 -11.92 4.59 5.39
N GLY A 45 -11.41 4.22 6.57
CA GLY A 45 -11.40 2.87 7.08
C GLY A 45 -10.17 2.15 6.58
N SER A 46 -9.22 1.96 7.49
CA SER A 46 -8.14 0.98 7.37
C SER A 46 -8.70 -0.28 6.69
N THR A 47 -8.41 -0.47 5.39
CA THR A 47 -8.53 -1.78 4.74
C THR A 47 -7.93 -2.77 5.72
N ALA A 48 -8.74 -3.71 6.23
CA ALA A 48 -8.34 -4.61 7.30
C ALA A 48 -6.90 -5.06 7.05
N ARG A 49 -6.02 -4.87 8.07
CA ARG A 49 -4.59 -5.16 7.95
C ARG A 49 -4.43 -6.52 7.27
N LEU A 50 -3.47 -6.66 6.36
CA LEU A 50 -3.32 -7.87 5.53
C LEU A 50 -3.45 -9.16 6.35
N GLY A 51 -2.88 -9.18 7.56
CA GLY A 51 -3.02 -10.29 8.51
C GLY A 51 -4.46 -10.61 8.93
N SER A 52 -5.29 -9.62 9.22
CA SER A 52 -6.72 -9.81 9.53
C SER A 52 -7.46 -10.39 8.33
N ARG A 53 -7.22 -9.86 7.12
CA ARG A 53 -7.84 -10.37 5.89
C ARG A 53 -7.44 -11.81 5.59
N LEU A 54 -6.17 -12.16 5.82
CA LEU A 54 -5.68 -13.53 5.68
C LEU A 54 -6.37 -14.44 6.71
N ARG A 55 -6.40 -14.03 7.99
CA ARG A 55 -7.08 -14.78 9.04
C ARG A 55 -8.54 -15.05 8.69
N ASP A 56 -9.30 -14.03 8.30
CA ASP A 56 -10.73 -14.17 7.99
C ASP A 56 -10.96 -15.11 6.79
N ARG A 57 -10.08 -15.05 5.78
CA ARG A 57 -10.17 -15.93 4.61
C ARG A 57 -9.96 -17.40 4.95
N PHE A 58 -9.14 -17.70 5.95
CA PHE A 58 -8.83 -19.06 6.37
C PHE A 58 -9.54 -19.45 7.69
N ALA A 59 -10.41 -18.60 8.24
CA ALA A 59 -11.04 -18.83 9.55
C ALA A 59 -11.89 -20.11 9.61
N GLY A 60 -12.40 -20.57 8.46
CA GLY A 60 -13.14 -21.83 8.33
C GLY A 60 -12.38 -22.95 7.65
N ILE A 61 -11.09 -22.77 7.33
CA ILE A 61 -10.25 -23.77 6.66
C ILE A 61 -9.22 -24.24 7.70
N GLY A 62 -9.59 -25.28 8.43
CA GLY A 62 -8.70 -25.99 9.35
C GLY A 62 -7.82 -27.00 8.63
N LEU A 63 -6.99 -27.69 9.39
CA LEU A 63 -6.26 -28.87 8.92
C LEU A 63 -7.02 -30.10 9.40
N ASP A 64 -7.40 -30.95 8.46
CA ASP A 64 -8.05 -32.23 8.78
C ASP A 64 -7.02 -33.31 9.18
N GLU A 65 -5.75 -33.06 8.88
CA GLU A 65 -4.63 -33.96 9.12
C GLU A 65 -3.39 -33.22 9.63
N HIS A 66 -2.46 -33.97 10.23
CA HIS A 66 -1.20 -33.41 10.69
C HIS A 66 -0.34 -32.94 9.53
N ILE A 67 0.22 -31.74 9.65
CA ILE A 67 1.19 -31.22 8.67
C ILE A 67 2.42 -32.14 8.70
N ARG A 68 2.73 -32.76 7.56
CA ARG A 68 3.94 -33.57 7.39
C ARG A 68 5.18 -32.70 7.57
N GLU A 69 6.16 -33.21 8.31
CA GLU A 69 7.48 -32.58 8.40
C GLU A 69 8.20 -32.65 7.06
N LEU A 70 8.56 -31.49 6.49
CA LEU A 70 9.27 -31.36 5.21
C LEU A 70 10.80 -31.25 5.39
N ARG A 71 11.36 -31.77 6.48
CA ARG A 71 12.81 -31.73 6.71
C ARG A 71 13.53 -32.63 5.69
N GLY A 72 14.49 -32.07 4.97
CA GLY A 72 15.26 -32.77 3.93
C GLY A 72 14.67 -32.68 2.52
N GLU A 73 13.51 -32.05 2.34
CA GLU A 73 12.98 -31.71 1.03
C GLU A 73 13.74 -30.51 0.44
N GLU A 74 14.22 -30.64 -0.80
CA GLU A 74 14.86 -29.51 -1.48
C GLU A 74 13.82 -28.42 -1.78
N VAL A 75 14.17 -27.17 -1.46
CA VAL A 75 13.31 -26.01 -1.76
C VAL A 75 13.22 -25.85 -3.26
N ARG A 76 12.07 -26.20 -3.83
CA ARG A 76 11.78 -25.96 -5.25
C ARG A 76 11.11 -24.59 -5.42
N PRO A 77 11.67 -23.70 -6.23
CA PRO A 77 11.03 -22.41 -6.49
C PRO A 77 9.70 -22.62 -7.22
N SER A 78 8.69 -21.86 -6.81
CA SER A 78 7.41 -21.83 -7.53
C SER A 78 7.59 -21.15 -8.88
N ILE A 79 7.34 -21.86 -9.97
CA ILE A 79 7.33 -21.29 -11.33
C ILE A 79 5.99 -20.58 -11.60
N PHE A 80 5.97 -19.26 -11.44
CA PHE A 80 4.80 -18.46 -11.80
C PHE A 80 4.75 -18.27 -13.32
N LYS A 81 3.76 -18.87 -13.99
CA LYS A 81 3.52 -18.61 -15.42
C LYS A 81 3.10 -17.14 -15.60
N LYS A 82 3.85 -16.39 -16.43
CA LYS A 82 3.47 -15.04 -16.87
C LYS A 82 2.21 -15.12 -17.73
N ARG A 83 1.03 -15.08 -17.12
CA ARG A 83 -0.22 -14.72 -17.81
C ARG A 83 -0.77 -13.47 -17.18
N TRP A 84 -0.14 -12.34 -17.52
CA TRP A 84 -0.73 -11.03 -17.31
C TRP A 84 -0.91 -10.38 -18.69
N SER A 85 -2.04 -10.63 -19.34
CA SER A 85 -2.50 -9.76 -20.42
C SER A 85 -3.07 -8.51 -19.75
N SER A 86 -2.29 -7.44 -19.73
CA SER A 86 -2.78 -6.11 -19.39
C SER A 86 -3.80 -5.70 -20.45
N SER A 87 -5.07 -6.05 -20.26
CA SER A 87 -6.15 -5.36 -20.94
C SER A 87 -6.24 -3.99 -20.28
N THR A 88 -5.49 -3.04 -20.83
CA THR A 88 -5.76 -1.62 -20.68
C THR A 88 -7.17 -1.39 -21.20
N ARG A 89 -8.16 -1.47 -20.30
CA ARG A 89 -9.45 -0.83 -20.54
C ARG A 89 -9.19 0.67 -20.57
N THR A 90 -8.96 1.18 -21.77
CA THR A 90 -9.16 2.59 -22.10
C THR A 90 -10.60 2.90 -21.72
N CYS A 91 -10.77 3.58 -20.59
CA CYS A 91 -12.05 4.17 -20.21
C CYS A 91 -12.28 5.36 -21.14
N SER A 92 -12.82 5.11 -22.33
CA SER A 92 -13.33 6.14 -23.22
C SER A 92 -14.62 6.69 -22.60
N ARG A 93 -14.47 7.79 -21.85
CA ARG A 93 -15.55 8.72 -21.53
C ARG A 93 -15.90 9.48 -22.80
N LEU A 94 -17.08 9.24 -23.37
CA LEU A 94 -17.70 10.13 -24.35
C LEU A 94 -19.18 10.31 -24.00
N SER A 95 -19.50 11.58 -23.73
CA SER A 95 -20.75 12.34 -23.81
C SER A 95 -22.07 11.71 -23.40
#